data_AF-T0WLS7-F1
#
_entry.id   AF-T0WLS7-F1
#
_cell.length_a   1.000
_cell.length_b   1.000
_cell.length_c   1.000
_cell.angle_alpha   90.00
_cell.angle_beta   90.00
_cell.angle_gamma   90.00
#
_symmetry.space_group_name_H-M   'P 1'
#
loop_
_entity.id
_entity.type
_entity.pdbx_description
1 polymer ?
#
loop_
_entity_poly.entity_id
_entity_poly.type
_entity_poly.pdbx_seq_one_letter_code
_entity_poly.pdbx_strand_id
1 'polypeptide(L)'
;MTGIKPNFADIARRYNCDYRTVKRYYDLGKEKTLEEASKRRVPPSLIENYKSIIEDKLKLGCSVRSIYYFIQLKGYQGSYT
;
A
#
# COMPACT_ATOMS: atom_id res chain seq x y z
N MET A 1 5.57 -33.46 6.55
CA MET A 1 6.68 -32.53 6.77
C MET A 1 6.69 -32.15 8.24
N THR A 2 7.80 -32.37 8.94
CA THR A 2 7.92 -32.11 10.38
C THR A 2 7.65 -30.63 10.66
N GLY A 3 6.65 -30.33 11.51
CA GLY A 3 6.23 -28.96 11.85
C GLY A 3 7.23 -28.19 12.72
N ILE A 4 8.53 -28.43 12.54
CA ILE A 4 9.61 -27.83 13.31
C ILE A 4 9.91 -26.46 12.72
N LYS A 5 9.83 -25.43 13.56
CA LYS A 5 10.17 -24.06 13.18
C LYS A 5 11.67 -23.97 12.87
N PRO A 6 12.07 -23.48 11.68
CA PRO A 6 13.48 -23.35 11.34
C PRO A 6 14.18 -22.29 12.19
N ASN A 7 15.49 -22.47 12.42
CA ASN A 7 16.31 -21.47 13.09
C ASN A 7 16.61 -20.31 12.13
N PHE A 8 15.92 -19.18 12.30
CA PHE A 8 16.09 -18.00 11.46
C PHE A 8 17.48 -17.36 11.58
N ALA A 9 18.15 -17.47 12.73
CA ALA A 9 19.47 -16.87 12.93
C ALA A 9 20.57 -17.62 12.17
N ASP A 10 20.48 -18.96 12.10
CA ASP A 10 21.43 -19.76 11.31
C ASP A 10 21.26 -19.49 9.80
N ILE A 11 20.03 -19.38 9.33
CA ILE A 11 19.71 -19.04 7.94
C ILE A 11 20.23 -17.64 7.61
N ALA A 12 19.98 -16.67 8.49
CA ALA A 12 20.44 -15.30 8.35
C ALA A 12 21.97 -15.20 8.20
N ARG A 13 22.73 -15.97 8.99
CA ARG A 13 24.19 -16.06 8.88
C ARG A 13 24.65 -16.63 7.53
N ARG A 14 23.99 -17.67 7.02
CA ARG A 14 24.33 -18.29 5.72
C ARG A 14 24.12 -17.33 4.55
N TYR A 15 23.07 -16.52 4.61
CA TYR A 15 22.71 -15.57 3.54
C TYR A 15 23.19 -14.14 3.82
N ASN A 16 23.99 -13.92 4.86
CA ASN A 16 24.49 -12.61 5.29
C ASN A 16 23.37 -11.54 5.35
N CYS A 17 22.23 -11.88 5.95
CA CYS A 17 21.07 -10.99 6.04
C CYS A 17 20.57 -10.88 7.49
N ASP A 18 19.69 -9.90 7.76
CA ASP A 18 19.09 -9.74 9.09
C ASP A 18 18.07 -10.87 9.37
N TYR A 19 18.09 -11.44 10.58
CA TYR A 19 17.18 -12.53 10.96
C TYR A 19 15.70 -12.12 10.85
N ARG A 20 15.37 -10.84 11.04
CA ARG A 20 14.02 -10.29 10.88
C ARG A 20 13.56 -10.38 9.42
N THR A 21 14.48 -10.27 8.46
CA THR A 21 14.18 -10.44 7.04
C THR A 21 13.78 -11.89 6.78
N VAL A 22 14.57 -12.86 7.25
CA VAL A 22 14.24 -14.29 7.12
C VAL A 22 12.90 -14.61 7.77
N LYS A 23 12.68 -14.13 9.01
CA LYS A 23 11.42 -14.33 9.73
C LYS A 23 10.24 -13.71 8.98
N ARG A 24 10.38 -12.47 8.51
CA ARG A 24 9.34 -11.75 7.75
C ARG A 24 8.94 -12.51 6.50
N TYR A 25 9.90 -12.96 5.70
CA TYR A 25 9.61 -13.71 4.46
C TYR A 25 9.10 -15.12 4.73
N TYR A 26 9.53 -15.78 5.80
CA TYR A 26 8.97 -17.07 6.22
C TYR A 26 7.51 -16.96 6.65
N ASP A 27 7.16 -15.93 7.44
CA ASP A 27 5.79 -15.69 7.88
C ASP A 27 4.91 -15.25 6.69
N LEU A 28 5.39 -14.33 5.85
CA LEU A 28 4.68 -13.89 4.64
C LEU A 28 4.49 -15.02 3.62
N GLY A 29 5.48 -15.88 3.44
CA GLY A 29 5.43 -16.99 2.48
C GLY A 29 4.39 -18.07 2.80
N LYS A 30 3.81 -18.06 4.01
CA LYS A 30 2.68 -18.93 4.36
C LYS A 30 1.36 -18.42 3.80
N GLU A 31 1.23 -17.11 3.61
CA GLU A 31 -0.01 -16.44 3.22
C GLU A 31 0.05 -15.90 1.79
N LYS A 32 1.25 -15.54 1.31
CA LYS A 32 1.47 -14.76 0.10
C LYS A 32 2.59 -15.33 -0.74
N THR A 33 2.53 -15.05 -2.03
CA THR A 33 3.62 -15.34 -2.96
C THR A 33 4.83 -14.45 -2.66
N LEU A 34 6.03 -14.88 -3.08
CA LEU A 34 7.26 -14.09 -2.93
C LEU A 34 7.14 -12.72 -3.61
N GLU A 35 6.48 -12.67 -4.78
CA GLU A 35 6.23 -11.42 -5.49
C GLU A 35 5.43 -10.44 -4.64
N GLU A 36 4.33 -10.88 -4.02
CA GLU A 36 3.51 -10.06 -3.14
C GLU A 36 4.24 -9.63 -1.85
N ALA A 37 5.08 -10.49 -1.30
CA ALA A 37 5.87 -10.17 -0.10
C ALA A 37 6.97 -9.14 -0.37
N SER A 38 7.51 -9.13 -1.60
CA SER A 38 8.54 -8.20 -2.05
C SER A 38 8.00 -6.85 -2.51
N LYS A 39 6.73 -6.79 -2.94
CA LYS A 39 6.08 -5.55 -3.40
C LYS A 39 6.09 -4.50 -2.28
N ARG A 40 6.53 -3.28 -2.62
CA ARG A 40 6.42 -2.12 -1.75
C ARG A 40 4.94 -1.83 -1.51
N ARG A 41 4.54 -1.71 -0.25
CA ARG A 41 3.21 -1.18 0.07
C ARG A 41 3.17 0.29 -0.30
N VAL A 42 2.44 0.61 -1.36
CA VAL A 42 2.12 1.99 -1.74
C VAL A 42 0.72 2.26 -1.18
N PRO A 43 0.55 3.23 -0.26
CA PRO A 43 -0.77 3.59 0.21
C PRO A 43 -1.61 4.12 -0.96
N PRO A 44 -2.93 3.86 -0.98
CA PRO A 44 -3.80 4.44 -2.00
C PRO A 44 -3.74 5.96 -1.93
N SER A 45 -3.77 6.63 -3.08
CA SER A 45 -3.77 8.09 -3.14
C SER A 45 -5.07 8.66 -2.57
N LEU A 46 -4.98 9.77 -1.83
CA LEU A 46 -6.12 10.46 -1.22
C LEU A 46 -7.23 10.79 -2.23
N ILE A 47 -6.85 11.04 -3.49
CA ILE A 47 -7.74 11.41 -4.60
C ILE A 47 -8.63 10.23 -5.04
N GLU A 48 -8.18 8.99 -4.88
CA GLU A 48 -8.94 7.81 -5.35
C GLU A 48 -10.31 7.72 -4.66
N ASN A 49 -10.40 8.16 -3.41
CA ASN A 49 -11.66 8.21 -2.66
C ASN A 49 -12.69 9.20 -3.26
N TYR A 50 -12.24 10.17 -4.04
CA TYR A 50 -13.07 11.23 -4.62
C TYR A 50 -13.20 11.12 -6.15
N LYS A 51 -12.62 10.09 -6.76
CA LYS A 51 -12.52 9.95 -8.22
C LYS A 51 -13.87 10.01 -8.93
N SER A 52 -14.86 9.27 -8.43
CA SER A 52 -16.22 9.27 -8.96
C SER A 52 -16.87 10.65 -8.89
N ILE A 53 -16.75 11.33 -7.75
CA ILE A 53 -17.28 12.67 -7.53
C ILE A 53 -16.64 13.67 -8.50
N ILE A 54 -15.32 13.57 -8.69
CA ILE A 54 -14.58 14.44 -9.61
C ILE A 54 -15.08 14.22 -11.04
N GLU A 55 -15.18 12.96 -11.50
CA GLU A 55 -15.64 12.63 -12.84
C GLU A 55 -17.08 13.10 -13.11
N ASP A 56 -17.99 12.91 -12.14
CA ASP A 56 -19.38 13.34 -12.26
C ASP A 56 -19.50 14.87 -12.36
N LYS A 57 -18.75 15.60 -11.53
CA LYS A 57 -18.74 17.07 -11.55
C LYS A 57 -18.06 17.62 -12.80
N LEU A 58 -17.04 16.92 -13.31
CA LEU A 58 -16.37 17.28 -14.56
C LEU A 58 -17.32 17.12 -15.76
N LYS A 59 -18.12 16.04 -15.80
CA LYS A 59 -19.17 15.84 -16.81
C LYS A 59 -20.25 16.92 -16.79
N LEU A 60 -20.53 17.49 -15.61
CA LEU A 60 -21.46 18.62 -15.45
C LEU A 60 -20.85 19.98 -15.85
N GLY A 61 -19.59 20.01 -16.30
CA GLY A 61 -18.91 21.25 -16.72
C GLY A 61 -18.50 22.15 -15.55
N CYS A 62 -18.42 21.62 -14.32
CA CYS A 62 -17.95 22.39 -13.17
C CYS A 62 -16.47 22.78 -13.33
N SER A 63 -16.10 23.98 -12.87
CA SER A 63 -14.70 24.40 -12.88
C SER A 63 -13.87 23.53 -11.94
N VAL A 64 -12.60 23.29 -12.30
CA VAL A 64 -11.69 22.48 -11.47
C VAL A 64 -11.60 23.02 -10.04
N ARG A 65 -11.63 24.35 -9.89
CA ARG A 65 -11.60 25.02 -8.59
C ARG A 65 -12.85 24.74 -7.74
N SER A 66 -14.04 24.69 -8.34
CA SER A 66 -15.26 24.37 -7.60
C SER A 66 -15.30 22.89 -7.19
N ILE A 67 -14.79 22.00 -8.04
CA ILE A 67 -14.63 20.57 -7.72
C ILE A 67 -13.67 20.40 -6.54
N TYR A 68 -12.53 21.10 -6.55
CA TYR A 68 -11.57 21.08 -5.44
C TYR A 68 -12.20 21.51 -4.11
N TYR A 69 -12.85 22.69 -4.07
CA TYR A 69 -13.50 23.14 -2.83
C TYR A 69 -14.62 22.20 -2.37
N PHE A 70 -15.34 21.59 -3.32
CA PHE A 70 -16.37 20.60 -2.99
C PHE A 70 -15.79 19.37 -2.28
N ILE A 71 -14.70 18.81 -2.79
CA ILE A 71 -14.05 17.65 -2.15
C ILE A 71 -13.34 18.05 -0.84
N GLN A 72 -12.84 19.28 -0.74
CA GLN A 72 -12.26 19.82 0.50
C GLN A 72 -13.32 19.89 1.62
N LEU A 73 -14.54 20.35 1.31
CA LEU A 73 -15.67 20.32 2.23
C LEU A 73 -16.07 18.89 2.66
N LYS A 74 -15.81 17.90 1.80
CA LYS A 74 -16.01 16.47 2.08
C LYS A 74 -14.83 15.82 2.82
N GLY A 75 -13.87 16.60 3.29
CA GLY A 75 -12.73 16.13 4.10
C GLY A 75 -11.46 15.82 3.31
N TYR A 76 -11.35 16.22 2.04
CA TYR A 76 -10.10 16.07 1.28
C TYR A 76 -8.99 16.94 1.89
N GLN A 77 -7.87 16.31 2.23
CA GLN A 77 -6.72 16.96 2.89
C GLN A 77 -5.59 17.38 1.93
N GLY A 78 -5.73 17.14 0.63
CA GLY A 78 -4.70 17.51 -0.35
C GLY A 78 -4.73 19.01 -0.71
N SER A 79 -3.64 19.49 -1.29
CA SER A 79 -3.50 20.86 -1.79
C SER A 79 -4.00 21.02 -3.23
N TYR A 80 -4.39 22.24 -3.56
CA TYR A 80 -4.59 22.69 -4.94
C TYR A 80 -3.31 23.42 -5.40
N THR A 81 -2.73 23.02 -6.52
CA THR A 81 -1.54 23.63 -7.13
C THR A 81 -1.71 23.71 -8.62
#